data_AF-A0A0J5T657-F1
#
_entry.id   AF-A0A0J5T657-F1
#
_cell.length_a   1.000
_cell.length_b   1.000
_cell.length_c   1.000
_cell.angle_alpha   90.00
_cell.angle_beta   90.00
_cell.angle_gamma   90.00
#
_symmetry.space_group_name_H-M   'P 1'
#
loop_
_entity.id
_entity.type
_entity.pdbx_description
1 polymer ?
#
loop_
_entity_poly.entity_id
_entity_poly.type
_entity_poly.pdbx_seq_one_letter_code
_entity_poly.pdbx_strand_id
1 'polypeptide(L)'
;MKLHDVLAAGLVTLALTMPVRAADFADPTWPCLQRKVENLSIGLMWPHPLAEIKLTPETARAADELAESLVLRRVSMEDAQSLVADFSAVHGSGEPLMGHVFEKVFKNLASRRGQIIHGIEEFSLSQIAMTQRIDTARTEMDQQMAADAPDFDKVDKLEEQTDWDERIYTDRQKSLTYVCETPVLLEKRLFAIAQMLIQTLAE
;
A
#
# COMPACT_ATOMS: atom_id res chain seq x y z
N MET A 1 -50.71 -57.53 -27.34
CA MET A 1 -49.32 -57.10 -27.10
C MET A 1 -49.38 -55.66 -26.60
N LYS A 2 -48.67 -55.36 -25.52
CA LYS A 2 -49.06 -54.43 -24.43
C LYS A 2 -49.11 -52.93 -24.83
N LEU A 3 -50.19 -52.26 -24.40
CA LEU A 3 -50.22 -50.81 -24.14
C LEU A 3 -49.32 -50.54 -22.93
N HIS A 4 -48.38 -49.60 -23.04
CA HIS A 4 -47.67 -49.08 -21.87
C HIS A 4 -48.01 -47.60 -21.69
N ASP A 5 -48.69 -47.35 -20.57
CA ASP A 5 -48.79 -46.07 -19.89
C ASP A 5 -47.41 -45.44 -19.67
N VAL A 6 -47.26 -44.15 -19.95
CA VAL A 6 -46.18 -43.35 -19.39
C VAL A 6 -46.76 -42.04 -18.89
N LEU A 7 -47.09 -42.03 -17.60
CA LEU A 7 -47.17 -40.85 -16.76
C LEU A 7 -45.79 -40.17 -16.74
N ALA A 8 -45.65 -39.00 -17.35
CA ALA A 8 -44.48 -38.14 -17.16
C ALA A 8 -44.76 -37.18 -15.99
N ALA A 9 -44.18 -37.49 -14.84
CA ALA A 9 -44.20 -36.67 -13.64
C ALA A 9 -43.42 -35.37 -13.87
N GLY A 10 -44.08 -34.22 -13.69
CA GLY A 10 -43.46 -32.90 -13.75
C GLY A 10 -42.60 -32.64 -12.51
N LEU A 11 -41.29 -32.56 -12.69
CA LEU A 11 -40.33 -32.20 -11.65
C LEU A 11 -40.30 -30.66 -11.51
N VAL A 12 -41.08 -30.11 -10.58
CA VAL A 12 -41.03 -28.69 -10.21
C VAL A 12 -39.75 -28.44 -9.41
N THR A 13 -38.75 -27.82 -10.03
CA THR A 13 -37.51 -27.41 -9.37
C THR A 13 -37.73 -26.06 -8.69
N LEU A 14 -37.95 -26.08 -7.38
CA LEU A 14 -38.06 -24.86 -6.56
C LEU A 14 -36.64 -24.28 -6.36
N ALA A 15 -36.23 -23.38 -7.24
CA ALA A 15 -34.97 -22.65 -7.08
C ALA A 15 -35.09 -21.66 -5.92
N LEU A 16 -34.52 -22.03 -4.77
CA LEU A 16 -34.27 -21.11 -3.66
C LEU A 16 -33.24 -20.06 -4.12
N THR A 17 -33.72 -18.92 -4.61
CA THR A 17 -32.89 -17.74 -4.85
C THR A 17 -32.50 -17.12 -3.51
N MET A 18 -31.47 -17.67 -2.85
CA MET A 18 -30.82 -16.95 -1.76
C MET A 18 -30.04 -15.77 -2.34
N PRO A 19 -30.20 -14.55 -1.80
CA PRO A 19 -29.41 -13.42 -2.24
C PRO A 19 -27.93 -13.70 -1.90
N VAL A 20 -27.10 -13.82 -2.92
CA VAL A 20 -25.65 -13.80 -2.76
C VAL A 20 -25.27 -12.40 -2.31
N ARG A 21 -24.91 -12.24 -1.05
CA ARG A 21 -24.26 -11.02 -0.59
C ARG A 21 -22.82 -11.05 -1.07
N ALA A 22 -22.49 -10.17 -2.01
CA ALA A 22 -21.10 -9.87 -2.31
C ALA A 22 -20.45 -9.33 -1.03
N ALA A 23 -19.29 -9.86 -0.67
CA ALA A 23 -18.51 -9.31 0.43
C ALA A 23 -18.08 -7.88 0.06
N ASP A 24 -18.51 -6.92 0.89
CA ASP A 24 -18.08 -5.53 0.78
C ASP A 24 -16.72 -5.41 1.47
N PHE A 25 -15.68 -5.15 0.67
CA PHE A 25 -14.31 -4.93 1.13
C PHE A 25 -13.94 -3.44 1.07
N ALA A 26 -14.93 -2.55 1.08
CA ALA A 26 -14.69 -1.12 1.18
C ALA A 26 -14.13 -0.77 2.55
N ASP A 27 -12.93 -0.20 2.56
CA ASP A 27 -12.33 0.40 3.75
C ASP A 27 -12.56 1.91 3.70
N PRO A 28 -13.49 2.47 4.52
CA PRO A 28 -13.80 3.89 4.49
C PRO A 28 -12.63 4.77 4.99
N THR A 29 -11.63 4.18 5.66
CA THR A 29 -10.44 4.92 6.10
C THR A 29 -9.34 4.92 5.06
N TRP A 30 -9.50 4.21 3.94
CA TRP A 30 -8.49 4.12 2.89
C TRP A 30 -8.79 5.08 1.71
N PRO A 31 -7.97 6.13 1.50
CA PRO A 31 -8.30 7.19 0.55
C PRO A 31 -7.79 6.91 -0.89
N CYS A 32 -7.00 5.86 -1.09
CA CYS A 32 -6.36 5.59 -2.37
C CYS A 32 -7.23 4.74 -3.31
N LEU A 33 -7.12 4.98 -4.62
CA LEU A 33 -7.78 4.19 -5.67
C LEU A 33 -7.40 2.71 -5.66
N GLN A 34 -6.14 2.40 -5.32
CA GLN A 34 -5.67 1.03 -5.17
C GLN A 34 -6.17 0.45 -3.86
N ARG A 35 -6.56 -0.84 -3.86
CA ARG A 35 -6.96 -1.52 -2.61
C ARG A 35 -5.81 -1.53 -1.61
N LYS A 36 -6.14 -1.40 -0.31
CA LYS A 36 -5.18 -1.55 0.77
C LYS A 36 -4.65 -2.99 0.78
N VAL A 37 -3.34 -3.14 0.60
CA VAL A 37 -2.61 -4.41 0.76
C VAL A 37 -1.49 -4.15 1.75
N GLU A 38 -1.62 -4.68 2.96
CA GLU A 38 -0.70 -4.36 4.06
C GLU A 38 0.68 -4.97 3.84
N ASN A 39 0.72 -6.27 3.52
CA ASN A 39 1.95 -7.05 3.45
C ASN A 39 2.26 -7.47 2.01
N LEU A 40 3.52 -7.29 1.62
CA LEU A 40 4.04 -7.85 0.38
C LEU A 40 4.39 -9.32 0.58
N SER A 41 4.27 -10.10 -0.50
CA SER A 41 4.74 -11.48 -0.53
C SER A 41 6.05 -11.57 -1.30
N ILE A 42 7.10 -12.05 -0.63
CA ILE A 42 8.43 -12.20 -1.21
C ILE A 42 8.43 -13.21 -2.38
N GLY A 43 7.62 -14.26 -2.29
CA GLY A 43 7.50 -15.29 -3.32
C GLY A 43 6.82 -14.83 -4.60
N LEU A 44 6.20 -13.64 -4.63
CA LEU A 44 5.71 -13.03 -5.87
C LEU A 44 6.83 -12.33 -6.66
N MET A 45 7.98 -12.09 -6.03
CA MET A 45 9.09 -11.32 -6.62
C MET A 45 10.33 -12.18 -6.84
N TRP A 46 10.56 -13.19 -5.99
CA TRP A 46 11.69 -14.10 -6.08
C TRP A 46 11.22 -15.54 -6.35
N PRO A 47 11.63 -16.16 -7.48
CA PRO A 47 11.11 -17.46 -7.90
C PRO A 47 11.78 -18.66 -7.21
N HIS A 48 12.89 -18.46 -6.50
CA HIS A 48 13.65 -19.52 -5.86
C HIS A 48 13.35 -19.60 -4.34
N PRO A 49 13.41 -20.78 -3.70
CA PRO A 49 13.31 -20.87 -2.26
C PRO A 49 14.47 -20.13 -1.58
N LEU A 50 14.17 -19.29 -0.59
CA LEU A 50 15.20 -18.61 0.19
C LEU A 50 15.83 -19.58 1.18
N ALA A 51 17.11 -19.91 0.95
CA ALA A 51 17.87 -20.79 1.82
C ALA A 51 18.57 -20.02 2.96
N GLU A 52 18.59 -20.59 4.16
CA GLU A 52 19.51 -20.14 5.21
C GLU A 52 20.93 -20.58 4.84
N ILE A 53 21.80 -19.60 4.61
CA ILE A 53 23.19 -19.84 4.23
C ILE A 53 24.16 -19.33 5.29
N LYS A 54 25.30 -20.00 5.41
CA LYS A 54 26.44 -19.54 6.20
C LYS A 54 27.43 -18.84 5.30
N LEU A 55 27.48 -17.52 5.40
CA LEU A 55 28.46 -16.69 4.70
C LEU A 55 29.70 -16.50 5.57
N THR A 56 30.85 -16.24 4.93
CA THR A 56 32.02 -15.72 5.65
C THR A 56 31.68 -14.34 6.21
N PRO A 57 32.33 -13.89 7.31
CA PRO A 57 32.09 -12.55 7.85
C PRO A 57 32.29 -11.43 6.82
N GLU A 58 33.24 -11.60 5.90
CA GLU A 58 33.52 -10.66 4.82
C GLU A 58 32.36 -10.57 3.83
N THR A 59 31.90 -11.70 3.29
CA THR A 59 30.79 -11.72 2.31
C THR A 59 29.47 -11.29 2.95
N ALA A 60 29.24 -11.64 4.23
CA ALA A 60 28.05 -11.19 4.96
C ALA A 60 28.01 -9.66 5.04
N ARG A 61 29.13 -9.02 5.44
CA ARG A 61 29.24 -7.56 5.51
C ARG A 61 29.05 -6.91 4.14
N ALA A 62 29.67 -7.45 3.09
CA ALA A 62 29.51 -6.91 1.74
C ALA A 62 28.07 -7.04 1.22
N ALA A 63 27.39 -8.15 1.53
CA ALA A 63 25.98 -8.36 1.18
C ALA A 63 25.06 -7.38 1.92
N ASP A 64 25.37 -7.08 3.19
CA ASP A 64 24.68 -6.03 3.96
C ASP A 64 24.87 -4.65 3.33
N GLU A 65 26.11 -4.25 3.04
CA GLU A 65 26.45 -2.96 2.42
C GLU A 65 25.78 -2.80 1.04
N LEU A 66 25.73 -3.87 0.24
CA LEU A 66 25.01 -3.89 -1.03
C LEU A 66 23.49 -3.70 -0.81
N ALA A 67 22.89 -4.49 0.07
CA ALA A 67 21.45 -4.38 0.34
C ALA A 67 21.08 -2.98 0.86
N GLU A 68 21.87 -2.40 1.76
CA GLU A 68 21.70 -1.04 2.26
C GLU A 68 21.80 0.01 1.16
N SER A 69 22.67 -0.20 0.16
CA SER A 69 22.80 0.69 -0.99
C SER A 69 21.60 0.59 -1.94
N LEU A 70 21.14 -0.63 -2.23
CA LEU A 70 20.03 -0.89 -3.16
C LEU A 70 18.70 -0.28 -2.70
N VAL A 71 18.48 -0.17 -1.38
CA VAL A 71 17.25 0.41 -0.80
C VAL A 71 17.22 1.94 -0.87
N LEU A 72 18.35 2.60 -1.14
CA LEU A 72 18.42 4.06 -1.20
C LEU A 72 17.76 4.59 -2.47
N ARG A 73 16.72 5.43 -2.30
CA ARG A 73 16.00 6.07 -3.43
C ARG A 73 16.92 6.86 -4.38
N ARG A 74 18.01 7.42 -3.86
CA ARG A 74 18.97 8.21 -4.65
C ARG A 74 19.83 7.37 -5.59
N VAL A 75 19.95 6.07 -5.34
CA VAL A 75 20.71 5.15 -6.18
C VAL A 75 19.83 4.82 -7.38
N SER A 76 20.26 5.23 -8.56
CA SER A 76 19.54 4.92 -9.79
C SER A 76 19.53 3.40 -10.05
N MET A 77 18.66 2.93 -10.95
CA MET A 77 18.68 1.50 -11.32
C MET A 77 19.95 1.12 -12.08
N GLU A 78 20.58 2.07 -12.79
CA GLU A 78 21.86 1.88 -13.46
C GLU A 78 23.01 1.74 -12.44
N ASP A 79 23.09 2.65 -11.46
CA ASP A 79 24.08 2.55 -10.39
C ASP A 79 23.90 1.26 -9.56
N ALA A 80 22.65 0.88 -9.29
CA ALA A 80 22.33 -0.38 -8.62
C ALA A 80 22.86 -1.59 -9.40
N GLN A 81 22.74 -1.57 -10.73
CA GLN A 81 23.25 -2.64 -11.59
C GLN A 81 24.78 -2.73 -11.51
N SER A 82 25.48 -1.59 -11.54
CA SER A 82 26.94 -1.55 -11.35
C SER A 82 27.36 -2.09 -9.99
N LEU A 83 26.67 -1.70 -8.91
CA LEU A 83 26.95 -2.20 -7.56
C LEU A 83 26.77 -3.72 -7.44
N VAL A 84 25.73 -4.26 -8.06
CA VAL A 84 25.50 -5.72 -8.10
C VAL A 84 26.59 -6.41 -8.91
N ALA A 85 26.97 -5.88 -10.07
CA ALA A 85 28.03 -6.44 -10.91
C ALA A 85 29.38 -6.47 -10.18
N ASP A 86 29.77 -5.37 -9.54
CA ASP A 86 31.00 -5.26 -8.76
C ASP A 86 31.01 -6.26 -7.60
N PHE A 87 29.89 -6.38 -6.89
CA PHE A 87 29.74 -7.37 -5.81
C PHE A 87 29.88 -8.80 -6.34
N SER A 88 29.18 -9.13 -7.43
CA SER A 88 29.20 -10.47 -8.02
C SER A 88 30.56 -10.86 -8.58
N ALA A 89 31.35 -9.91 -9.09
CA ALA A 89 32.72 -10.16 -9.55
C ALA A 89 33.65 -10.60 -8.41
N VAL A 90 33.41 -10.14 -7.17
CA VAL A 90 34.26 -10.44 -6.01
C VAL A 90 33.75 -11.64 -5.21
N HIS A 91 32.43 -11.72 -4.98
CA HIS A 91 31.83 -12.71 -4.08
C HIS A 91 31.04 -13.81 -4.79
N GLY A 92 30.84 -13.69 -6.11
CA GLY A 92 30.04 -14.59 -6.93
C GLY A 92 28.56 -14.19 -7.05
N SER A 93 27.86 -14.83 -7.97
CA SER A 93 26.44 -14.57 -8.31
C SER A 93 25.53 -15.76 -7.99
N GLY A 94 25.97 -16.71 -7.14
CA GLY A 94 25.18 -17.91 -6.84
C GLY A 94 23.80 -17.59 -6.25
N GLU A 95 22.78 -18.36 -6.65
CA GLU A 95 21.37 -18.17 -6.24
C GLU A 95 21.20 -17.97 -4.73
N PRO A 96 21.82 -18.78 -3.84
CA PRO A 96 21.63 -18.57 -2.40
C PRO A 96 22.15 -17.22 -1.91
N LEU A 97 23.26 -16.72 -2.50
CA LEU A 97 23.84 -15.42 -2.12
C LEU A 97 22.98 -14.26 -2.63
N MET A 98 22.52 -14.29 -3.87
CA MET A 98 21.62 -13.27 -4.42
C MET A 98 20.26 -13.27 -3.71
N GLY A 99 19.74 -14.46 -3.37
CA GLY A 99 18.55 -14.62 -2.55
C GLY A 99 18.71 -13.99 -1.16
N HIS A 100 19.88 -14.16 -0.53
CA HIS A 100 20.19 -13.52 0.75
C HIS A 100 20.22 -11.98 0.66
N VAL A 101 20.83 -11.42 -0.40
CA VAL A 101 20.81 -9.96 -0.66
C VAL A 101 19.37 -9.50 -0.87
N PHE A 102 18.61 -10.20 -1.71
CA PHE A 102 17.23 -9.84 -2.01
C PHE A 102 16.34 -9.89 -0.76
N GLU A 103 16.49 -10.89 0.09
CA GLU A 103 15.73 -11.00 1.34
C GLU A 103 15.93 -9.76 2.24
N LYS A 104 17.16 -9.24 2.33
CA LYS A 104 17.46 -8.03 3.10
C LYS A 104 16.83 -6.78 2.48
N VAL A 105 16.95 -6.61 1.16
CA VAL A 105 16.32 -5.51 0.42
C VAL A 105 14.79 -5.55 0.60
N PHE A 106 14.20 -6.75 0.45
CA PHE A 106 12.77 -6.98 0.61
C PHE A 106 12.31 -6.58 2.01
N LYS A 107 12.96 -7.08 3.07
CA LYS A 107 12.62 -6.75 4.46
C LYS A 107 12.62 -5.24 4.69
N ASN A 108 13.63 -4.53 4.18
CA ASN A 108 13.75 -3.08 4.33
C ASN A 108 12.61 -2.33 3.59
N LEU A 109 12.46 -2.57 2.28
CA LEU A 109 11.48 -1.84 1.47
C LEU A 109 10.04 -2.22 1.82
N ALA A 110 9.76 -3.48 2.15
CA ALA A 110 8.44 -3.93 2.59
C ALA A 110 8.06 -3.30 3.94
N SER A 111 9.00 -3.23 4.90
CA SER A 111 8.77 -2.55 6.18
C SER A 111 8.47 -1.06 5.97
N ARG A 112 9.29 -0.37 5.17
CA ARG A 112 9.08 1.05 4.84
C ARG A 112 7.74 1.29 4.14
N ARG A 113 7.36 0.40 3.22
CA ARG A 113 6.06 0.45 2.56
C ARG A 113 4.93 0.30 3.59
N GLY A 114 5.03 -0.65 4.51
CA GLY A 114 4.03 -0.83 5.58
C GLY A 114 3.84 0.44 6.43
N GLN A 115 4.93 1.12 6.78
CA GLN A 115 4.88 2.41 7.49
C GLN A 115 4.16 3.50 6.69
N ILE A 116 4.41 3.56 5.37
CA ILE A 116 3.73 4.52 4.48
C ILE A 116 2.24 4.20 4.38
N ILE A 117 1.87 2.93 4.19
CA ILE A 117 0.47 2.48 4.17
C ILE A 117 -0.23 2.90 5.47
N HIS A 118 0.39 2.71 6.62
CA HIS A 118 -0.18 3.14 7.90
C HIS A 118 -0.34 4.66 7.99
N GLY A 119 0.68 5.43 7.57
CA GLY A 119 0.60 6.89 7.54
C GLY A 119 -0.48 7.43 6.60
N ILE A 120 -0.81 6.70 5.51
CA ILE A 120 -1.91 7.05 4.60
C ILE A 120 -3.27 6.89 5.30
N GLU A 121 -3.43 5.84 6.10
CA GLU A 121 -4.63 5.61 6.90
C GLU A 121 -4.80 6.70 7.98
N GLU A 122 -3.74 7.01 8.73
CA GLU A 122 -3.74 8.12 9.69
C GLU A 122 -4.06 9.47 9.02
N PHE A 123 -3.47 9.71 7.85
CA PHE A 123 -3.78 10.90 7.05
C PHE A 123 -5.27 10.97 6.73
N SER A 124 -5.87 9.88 6.25
CA SER A 124 -7.29 9.82 5.91
C SER A 124 -8.19 10.08 7.11
N LEU A 125 -7.90 9.45 8.25
CA LEU A 125 -8.61 9.69 9.51
C LEU A 125 -8.51 11.17 9.94
N SER A 126 -7.35 11.80 9.76
CA SER A 126 -7.18 13.22 10.04
C SER A 126 -8.00 14.12 9.09
N GLN A 127 -8.16 13.71 7.83
CA GLN A 127 -9.02 14.42 6.87
C GLN A 127 -10.49 14.30 7.24
N ILE A 128 -10.94 13.11 7.66
CA ILE A 128 -12.32 12.87 8.12
C ILE A 128 -12.62 13.74 9.35
N ALA A 129 -11.72 13.74 10.34
CA ALA A 129 -11.86 14.57 11.54
C ALA A 129 -11.88 16.08 11.23
N MET A 130 -11.09 16.51 10.23
CA MET A 130 -11.09 17.91 9.79
C MET A 130 -12.40 18.32 9.13
N THR A 131 -12.97 17.47 8.26
CA THR A 131 -14.31 17.73 7.69
C THR A 131 -15.37 17.82 8.79
N GLN A 132 -15.35 16.92 9.77
CA GLN A 132 -16.27 16.97 10.91
C GLN A 132 -16.15 18.26 11.72
N ARG A 133 -14.93 18.77 11.92
CA ARG A 133 -14.68 20.06 12.58
C ARG A 133 -15.27 21.23 11.79
N ILE A 134 -15.08 21.26 10.46
CA ILE A 134 -15.66 22.28 9.57
C ILE A 134 -17.19 22.25 9.66
N ASP A 135 -17.80 21.07 9.55
CA ASP A 135 -19.27 20.93 9.59
C ASP A 135 -19.84 21.34 10.95
N THR A 136 -19.15 21.00 12.05
CA THR A 136 -19.52 21.41 13.40
C THR A 136 -19.43 22.92 13.57
N ALA A 137 -18.33 23.54 13.11
CA ALA A 137 -18.13 24.98 13.21
C ALA A 137 -19.20 25.76 12.42
N ARG A 138 -19.52 25.31 11.20
CA ARG A 138 -20.61 25.88 10.39
C ARG A 138 -21.96 25.79 11.07
N THR A 139 -22.29 24.61 11.62
CA THR A 139 -23.55 24.42 12.36
C THR A 139 -23.62 25.33 13.58
N GLU A 140 -22.50 25.51 14.30
CA GLU A 140 -22.43 26.37 15.46
C GLU A 140 -22.57 27.85 15.09
N MET A 141 -21.97 28.29 13.98
CA MET A 141 -22.18 29.64 13.43
C MET A 141 -23.65 29.88 13.11
N ASP A 142 -24.31 28.96 12.41
CA ASP A 142 -25.74 29.06 12.10
C ASP A 142 -26.60 29.21 13.37
N GLN A 143 -26.26 28.45 14.42
CA GLN A 143 -26.93 28.54 15.71
C GLN A 143 -26.71 29.90 16.41
N GLN A 144 -25.49 30.45 16.38
CA GLN A 144 -25.23 31.78 16.94
C GLN A 144 -26.00 32.86 16.19
N MET A 145 -26.02 32.79 14.86
CA MET A 145 -26.70 33.77 14.01
C MET A 145 -28.23 33.71 14.13
N ALA A 146 -28.78 32.55 14.51
CA ALA A 146 -30.22 32.38 14.76
C ALA A 146 -30.66 32.73 16.19
N ALA A 147 -29.74 33.02 17.10
CA ALA A 147 -30.05 33.36 18.49
C ALA A 147 -30.67 34.76 18.62
N ASP A 148 -31.49 34.98 19.65
CA ASP A 148 -32.11 36.29 19.92
C ASP A 148 -31.08 37.41 20.17
N ALA A 149 -29.91 37.04 20.70
CA ALA A 149 -28.75 37.92 20.88
C ALA A 149 -27.48 37.17 20.43
N PRO A 150 -27.09 37.29 19.14
CA PRO A 150 -25.91 36.62 18.61
C PRO A 150 -24.60 37.05 19.27
N ASP A 151 -23.71 36.09 19.50
CA ASP A 151 -22.31 36.33 19.89
C ASP A 151 -21.43 36.45 18.64
N PHE A 152 -21.28 37.67 18.13
CA PHE A 152 -20.50 37.93 16.92
C PHE A 152 -19.00 37.65 17.08
N ASP A 153 -18.43 37.88 18.27
CA ASP A 153 -17.02 37.56 18.54
C ASP A 153 -16.74 36.06 18.43
N LYS A 154 -17.73 35.24 18.77
CA LYS A 154 -17.67 33.79 18.58
C LYS A 154 -17.82 33.39 17.12
N VAL A 155 -18.73 34.04 16.39
CA VAL A 155 -18.91 33.79 14.94
C VAL A 155 -17.62 34.08 14.18
N ASP A 156 -16.98 35.22 14.43
CA ASP A 156 -15.73 35.60 13.76
C ASP A 156 -14.61 34.56 13.98
N LYS A 157 -14.51 33.99 15.19
CA LYS A 157 -13.55 32.92 15.50
C LYS A 157 -13.85 31.61 14.77
N LEU A 158 -15.13 31.25 14.66
CA LEU A 158 -15.56 30.05 13.95
C LEU A 158 -15.34 30.20 12.43
N GLU A 159 -15.56 31.39 11.89
CA GLU A 159 -15.28 31.72 10.48
C GLU A 159 -13.77 31.60 10.20
N GLU A 160 -12.93 32.25 11.02
CA GLU A 160 -11.47 32.14 10.90
C GLU A 160 -11.00 30.68 10.97
N GLN A 161 -11.50 29.91 11.94
CA GLN A 161 -11.16 28.49 12.07
C GLN A 161 -11.56 27.69 10.80
N THR A 162 -12.77 27.94 10.29
CA THR A 162 -13.31 27.25 9.12
C THR A 162 -12.46 27.53 7.88
N ASP A 163 -12.10 28.79 7.65
CA ASP A 163 -11.24 29.20 6.53
C ASP A 163 -9.87 28.51 6.57
N TRP A 164 -9.26 28.44 7.76
CA TRP A 164 -7.99 27.73 7.95
C TRP A 164 -8.12 26.22 7.70
N ASP A 165 -9.14 25.59 8.28
CA ASP A 165 -9.37 24.15 8.14
C ASP A 165 -9.66 23.78 6.67
N GLU A 166 -10.48 24.55 5.95
CA GLU A 166 -10.79 24.34 4.54
C GLU A 166 -9.57 24.49 3.63
N ARG A 167 -8.74 25.50 3.90
CA ARG A 167 -7.48 25.70 3.19
C ARG A 167 -6.56 24.49 3.39
N ILE A 168 -6.34 24.06 4.63
CA ILE A 168 -5.49 22.91 4.95
C ILE A 168 -6.05 21.64 4.30
N TYR A 169 -7.36 21.41 4.40
CA TYR A 169 -8.04 20.27 3.80
C TYR A 169 -7.78 20.23 2.29
N THR A 170 -8.01 21.35 1.61
CA THR A 170 -7.88 21.47 0.16
C THR A 170 -6.44 21.23 -0.31
N ASP A 171 -5.45 21.81 0.39
CA ASP A 171 -4.04 21.63 0.04
C ASP A 171 -3.57 20.18 0.27
N ARG A 172 -4.07 19.52 1.31
CA ARG A 172 -3.82 18.10 1.56
C ARG A 172 -4.49 17.20 0.53
N GLN A 173 -5.72 17.49 0.11
CA GLN A 173 -6.41 16.75 -0.96
C GLN A 173 -5.62 16.78 -2.28
N LYS A 174 -5.03 17.92 -2.65
CA LYS A 174 -4.17 18.03 -3.85
C LYS A 174 -2.93 17.13 -3.77
N SER A 175 -2.45 16.85 -2.56
CA SER A 175 -1.25 16.04 -2.33
C SER A 175 -1.54 14.53 -2.27
N LEU A 176 -2.81 14.14 -2.17
CA LEU A 176 -3.23 12.74 -1.96
C LEU A 176 -2.73 11.82 -3.08
N THR A 177 -2.73 12.28 -4.34
CA THR A 177 -2.23 11.50 -5.48
C THR A 177 -0.79 11.03 -5.26
N TYR A 178 0.11 11.95 -4.90
CA TYR A 178 1.53 11.62 -4.69
C TYR A 178 1.74 10.67 -3.50
N VAL A 179 0.95 10.87 -2.45
CA VAL A 179 0.95 10.02 -1.27
C VAL A 179 0.54 8.59 -1.65
N CYS A 180 -0.55 8.44 -2.42
CA CYS A 180 -1.05 7.15 -2.89
C CYS A 180 -0.16 6.45 -3.92
N GLU A 181 0.65 7.20 -4.69
CA GLU A 181 1.61 6.62 -5.64
C GLU A 181 2.87 6.07 -4.96
N THR A 182 3.23 6.59 -3.79
CA THR A 182 4.49 6.25 -3.12
C THR A 182 4.66 4.75 -2.85
N PRO A 183 3.65 4.01 -2.30
CA PRO A 183 3.73 2.56 -2.15
C PRO A 183 3.98 1.83 -3.47
N VAL A 184 3.32 2.25 -4.55
CA VAL A 184 3.44 1.64 -5.88
C VAL A 184 4.84 1.82 -6.45
N LEU A 185 5.44 3.01 -6.27
CA LEU A 185 6.81 3.26 -6.71
C LEU A 185 7.84 2.42 -5.95
N LEU A 186 7.64 2.21 -4.64
CA LEU A 186 8.49 1.33 -3.84
C LEU A 186 8.39 -0.13 -4.30
N GLU A 187 7.18 -0.63 -4.56
CA GLU A 187 6.97 -1.98 -5.10
C GLU A 187 7.62 -2.18 -6.46
N LYS A 188 7.45 -1.21 -7.38
CA LYS A 188 8.10 -1.24 -8.70
C LYS A 188 9.62 -1.31 -8.59
N ARG A 189 10.21 -0.51 -7.71
CA ARG A 189 11.66 -0.54 -7.46
C ARG A 189 12.10 -1.88 -6.89
N LEU A 190 11.40 -2.39 -5.88
CA LEU A 190 11.73 -3.67 -5.24
C LEU A 190 11.66 -4.81 -6.26
N PHE A 191 10.65 -4.84 -7.12
CA PHE A 191 10.55 -5.83 -8.19
C PHE A 191 11.69 -5.68 -9.21
N ALA A 192 12.05 -4.45 -9.61
CA ALA A 192 13.17 -4.23 -10.52
C ALA A 192 14.51 -4.71 -9.93
N ILE A 193 14.73 -4.52 -8.63
CA ILE A 193 15.90 -5.07 -7.93
C ILE A 193 15.87 -6.60 -7.94
N ALA A 194 14.71 -7.22 -7.68
CA ALA A 194 14.56 -8.67 -7.75
C ALA A 194 14.97 -9.20 -9.14
N GLN A 195 14.45 -8.59 -10.21
CA GLN A 195 14.77 -8.99 -11.59
C GLN A 195 16.26 -8.81 -11.92
N MET A 196 16.89 -7.73 -11.46
CA MET A 196 18.32 -7.50 -11.63
C MET A 196 19.16 -8.60 -10.97
N LEU A 197 18.85 -8.97 -9.73
CA LEU A 197 19.54 -10.05 -9.01
C LEU A 197 19.27 -11.43 -9.62
N ILE A 198 18.10 -11.64 -10.24
CA ILE A 198 17.79 -12.89 -10.98
C ILE A 198 18.61 -12.98 -12.26
N GLN A 199 18.81 -11.86 -12.96
CA GLN A 199 19.57 -11.84 -14.22
C GLN A 199 21.01 -12.29 -14.03
N THR A 200 21.65 -11.94 -12.90
CA THR A 200 23.01 -12.40 -12.60
C THR A 200 23.13 -13.90 -12.34
N LEU A 201 22.02 -14.61 -12.12
CA LEU A 201 22.02 -16.07 -11.96
C LEU A 201 22.18 -16.80 -13.30
N ALA A 202 21.88 -16.11 -14.41
CA ALA A 202 21.96 -16.65 -15.76
C ALA A 202 23.34 -16.47 -16.40
N GLU A 203 24.23 -15.73 -15.74
CA GLU A 203 25.62 -15.44 -16.14
C GLU A 203 26.61 -16.39 -15.43
#